data_AF-A0A392MBJ5-F1
#
_entry.id   AF-A0A392MBJ5-F1
#
_cell.length_a   1.000
_cell.length_b   1.000
_cell.length_c   1.000
_cell.angle_alpha   90.00
_cell.angle_beta   90.00
_cell.angle_gamma   90.00
#
_symmetry.space_group_name_H-M   'P 1'
#
loop_
_entity.id
_entity.type
_entity.pdbx_description
1 polymer ?
#
loop_
_entity_poly.entity_id
_entity_poly.type
_entity_poly.pdbx_seq_one_letter_code
_entity_poly.pdbx_strand_id
1 'polypeptide(L)'
;MAPAKGEPESVQGLTTRAQLVDRIQQLGEGIFKAAHHSWENALTQIKVANPGLEFSTEGMGMLRKVVDGQIIIPEQYQQMEADNEEEEEQEEEDNGEEGHGESDG
;
A
#
# COMPACT_ATOMS: atom_id res chain seq x y z
N MET A 1 5.45 -23.90 18.21
CA MET A 1 6.62 -23.09 18.62
C MET A 1 6.53 -22.80 20.10
N ALA A 2 7.63 -22.53 20.79
CA ALA A 2 7.57 -22.11 22.19
C ALA A 2 7.21 -20.61 22.29
N PRO A 3 6.33 -20.19 23.22
CA PRO A 3 5.98 -18.78 23.40
C PRO A 3 7.21 -17.92 23.72
N ALA A 4 7.26 -16.72 23.15
CA ALA A 4 8.30 -15.75 23.42
C ALA A 4 7.85 -14.72 24.47
N LYS A 5 8.80 -14.19 25.25
CA LYS A 5 8.50 -13.10 26.18
C LYS A 5 8.09 -11.85 25.38
N GLY A 6 6.89 -11.31 25.64
CA GLY A 6 6.35 -10.15 24.92
C GLY A 6 5.60 -10.49 23.63
N GLU A 7 5.21 -11.75 23.45
CA GLU A 7 4.41 -12.18 22.30
C GLU A 7 3.06 -11.43 22.25
N PRO A 8 2.77 -10.69 21.16
CA PRO A 8 1.52 -9.96 21.05
C PRO A 8 0.34 -10.93 20.94
N GLU A 9 -0.83 -10.54 21.46
CA GLU A 9 -2.04 -11.38 21.42
C GLU A 9 -2.40 -11.84 20.00
N SER A 10 -2.08 -11.03 18.99
CA SER A 10 -2.34 -11.31 17.58
C SER A 10 -1.59 -12.53 17.02
N VAL A 11 -0.58 -13.05 17.72
CA VAL A 11 0.20 -14.23 17.31
C VAL A 11 0.19 -15.35 18.37
N GLN A 12 -0.58 -15.19 19.45
CA GLN A 12 -0.73 -16.25 20.45
C GLN A 12 -1.44 -17.46 19.86
N GLY A 13 -0.96 -18.67 20.21
CA GLY A 13 -1.56 -19.93 19.77
C GLY A 13 -1.13 -20.42 18.39
N LEU A 14 -0.26 -19.69 17.68
CA LEU A 14 0.34 -20.18 16.44
C LEU A 14 1.33 -21.31 16.75
N THR A 15 1.09 -22.49 16.19
CA THR A 15 1.86 -23.69 16.52
C THR A 15 2.93 -24.01 15.48
N THR A 16 2.75 -23.55 14.23
CA THR A 16 3.62 -23.86 13.08
C THR A 16 4.23 -22.61 12.45
N ARG A 17 5.32 -22.80 11.69
CA ARG A 17 5.96 -21.70 10.92
C ARG A 17 5.05 -21.16 9.83
N ALA A 18 4.27 -22.01 9.19
CA ALA A 18 3.31 -21.60 8.17
C ALA A 18 2.27 -20.63 8.73
N GLN A 19 1.71 -20.92 9.90
CA GLN A 19 0.74 -20.05 10.58
C GLN A 19 1.34 -18.68 10.96
N LEU A 20 2.60 -18.65 11.41
CA LEU A 20 3.29 -17.39 11.71
C LEU A 20 3.52 -16.56 10.46
N VAL A 21 3.97 -17.18 9.36
CA VAL A 21 4.22 -16.49 8.08
C VAL A 21 2.92 -15.92 7.51
N ASP A 22 1.84 -16.71 7.49
CA ASP A 22 0.52 -16.27 7.05
C ASP A 22 0.01 -15.08 7.87
N ARG A 23 0.17 -15.14 9.20
CA ARG A 23 -0.23 -14.03 10.07
C ARG A 23 0.60 -12.76 9.83
N ILE A 24 1.89 -12.88 9.55
CA ILE A 24 2.76 -11.75 9.23
C ILE A 24 2.33 -11.10 7.91
N GLN A 25 2.00 -11.90 6.89
CA GLN A 25 1.53 -11.39 5.59
C GLN A 25 0.23 -10.60 5.76
N GLN A 26 -0.77 -11.17 6.42
CA GLN A 26 -2.06 -10.49 6.69
C GLN A 26 -1.89 -9.18 7.47
N LEU A 27 -1.02 -9.17 8.50
CA LEU A 27 -0.74 -7.95 9.25
C LEU A 27 -0.02 -6.91 8.39
N GLY A 28 0.91 -7.34 7.55
CA GLY A 28 1.62 -6.49 6.59
C GLY A 28 0.67 -5.83 5.60
N GLU A 29 -0.18 -6.62 4.92
CA GLU A 29 -1.18 -6.13 3.97
C GLU A 29 -2.16 -5.15 4.63
N GLY A 30 -2.66 -5.47 5.83
CA GLY A 30 -3.58 -4.60 6.54
C GLY A 30 -2.97 -3.25 6.92
N ILE A 31 -1.72 -3.25 7.40
CA ILE A 31 -0.99 -2.01 7.71
C ILE A 31 -0.73 -1.22 6.43
N PHE A 32 -0.32 -1.89 5.35
CA PHE A 32 -0.02 -1.25 4.08
C PHE A 32 -1.26 -0.55 3.50
N LYS A 33 -2.40 -1.25 3.42
CA LYS A 33 -3.67 -0.68 2.94
C LYS A 33 -4.13 0.51 3.78
N ALA A 34 -4.01 0.43 5.11
CA ALA A 34 -4.36 1.53 6.00
C ALA A 34 -3.44 2.75 5.80
N ALA A 35 -2.15 2.54 5.59
CA ALA A 35 -1.19 3.60 5.31
C ALA A 35 -1.44 4.25 3.95
N HIS A 36 -1.67 3.45 2.91
CA HIS A 36 -2.00 3.92 1.56
C HIS A 36 -3.27 4.78 1.57
N HIS A 37 -4.34 4.30 2.20
CA HIS A 37 -5.56 5.07 2.37
C HIS A 37 -5.33 6.39 3.14
N SER A 38 -4.52 6.35 4.21
CA SER A 38 -4.23 7.54 5.01
C SER A 38 -3.47 8.61 4.20
N TRP A 39 -2.57 8.18 3.33
CA TRP A 39 -1.83 9.03 2.40
C TRP A 39 -2.76 9.70 1.38
N GLU A 40 -3.59 8.93 0.67
CA GLU A 40 -4.54 9.45 -0.32
C GLU A 40 -5.56 10.42 0.29
N ASN A 41 -6.04 10.08 1.49
CA ASN A 41 -6.94 10.95 2.24
C ASN A 41 -6.25 12.26 2.66
N ALA A 42 -4.98 12.24 3.06
CA ALA A 42 -4.24 13.45 3.39
C ALA A 42 -4.03 14.35 2.16
N LEU A 43 -3.67 13.77 1.00
CA LEU A 43 -3.57 14.51 -0.27
C LEU A 43 -4.90 15.18 -0.63
N THR A 44 -6.00 14.45 -0.49
CA THR A 44 -7.35 14.96 -0.76
C THR A 44 -7.70 16.11 0.18
N GLN A 45 -7.43 15.96 1.49
CA GLN A 45 -7.65 17.03 2.47
C GLN A 45 -6.85 18.29 2.16
N ILE A 46 -5.59 18.16 1.73
CA ILE A 46 -4.74 19.30 1.36
C ILE A 46 -5.35 20.06 0.17
N LYS A 47 -5.84 19.36 -0.85
CA LYS A 47 -6.50 19.98 -2.01
C LYS A 47 -7.78 20.73 -1.59
N VAL A 48 -8.60 20.13 -0.72
CA VAL A 48 -9.83 20.75 -0.20
C VAL A 48 -9.54 21.99 0.66
N ALA A 49 -8.52 21.93 1.52
CA ALA A 49 -8.16 23.00 2.44
C ALA A 49 -7.57 24.23 1.72
N ASN A 50 -7.12 24.09 0.48
CA ASN A 50 -6.45 25.12 -0.30
C ASN A 50 -7.19 25.40 -1.62
N PRO A 51 -8.42 25.95 -1.57
CA PRO A 51 -9.21 26.22 -2.77
C PRO A 51 -8.53 27.28 -3.65
N GLY A 52 -8.37 26.99 -4.94
CA GLY A 52 -7.76 27.90 -5.92
C GLY A 52 -6.25 27.77 -6.10
N LEU A 53 -5.61 26.83 -5.40
CA LEU A 53 -4.23 26.42 -5.68
C LEU A 53 -4.25 25.06 -6.41
N GLU A 54 -3.54 24.98 -7.52
CA GLU A 54 -3.27 23.71 -8.20
C GLU A 54 -1.96 23.11 -7.67
N PHE A 55 -2.05 21.91 -7.10
CA PHE A 55 -0.89 21.15 -6.64
C PHE A 55 -0.52 20.10 -7.67
N SER A 56 0.75 20.08 -8.09
CA SER A 56 1.30 18.89 -8.75
C SER A 56 1.53 17.80 -7.72
N THR A 57 1.10 16.58 -8.04
CA THR A 57 1.42 15.37 -7.26
C THR A 57 2.45 14.49 -7.96
N GLU A 58 3.05 14.99 -9.04
CA GLU A 58 4.03 14.23 -9.83
C GLU A 58 5.24 13.83 -8.97
N GLY A 59 5.57 12.53 -9.01
CA GLY A 59 6.67 11.95 -8.26
C GLY A 59 6.45 11.83 -6.75
N MET A 60 5.28 12.23 -6.22
CA MET A 60 4.91 12.00 -4.83
C MET A 60 4.46 10.56 -4.62
N GLY A 61 4.65 10.03 -3.41
CA GLY A 61 4.22 8.69 -3.04
C GLY A 61 4.43 8.43 -1.55
N MET A 62 3.73 7.46 -1.00
CA MET A 62 3.74 7.14 0.43
C MET A 62 5.14 6.83 0.97
N LEU A 63 6.00 6.16 0.18
CA LEU A 63 7.34 5.74 0.58
C LEU A 63 8.43 6.78 0.27
N ARG A 64 8.06 7.91 -0.33
CA ARG A 64 9.00 8.94 -0.78
C ARG A 64 9.20 10.02 0.27
N LYS A 65 10.34 10.70 0.20
CA LYS A 65 10.67 11.82 1.10
C LYS A 65 11.30 12.98 0.34
N VAL A 66 11.26 14.16 0.94
CA VAL A 66 11.97 15.34 0.41
C VAL A 66 13.37 15.40 1.00
N VAL A 67 14.39 15.44 0.15
CA VAL A 67 15.79 15.73 0.51
C VAL A 67 16.30 16.83 -0.41
N ASP A 68 16.81 17.91 0.17
CA ASP A 68 17.35 19.06 -0.57
C ASP A 68 16.39 19.61 -1.65
N GLY A 69 15.09 19.61 -1.35
CA GLY A 69 14.03 20.09 -2.24
C GLY A 69 13.61 19.11 -3.33
N GLN A 70 14.18 17.91 -3.38
CA GLN A 70 13.83 16.86 -4.34
C GLN A 70 13.05 15.74 -3.67
N ILE A 71 12.04 15.23 -4.36
CA ILE A 71 11.32 14.03 -3.94
C ILE A 71 12.13 12.83 -4.39
N ILE A 72 12.56 12.00 -3.43
CA ILE A 72 13.35 10.81 -3.68
C ILE A 72 12.69 9.60 -3.02
N ILE A 73 12.95 8.42 -3.58
CA ILE A 73 12.73 7.17 -2.89
C ILE A 73 13.99 6.82 -2.06
N PRO A 74 13.88 6.67 -0.73
CA PRO A 74 14.97 6.15 0.08
C PRO A 74 15.39 4.76 -0.37
N GLU A 75 16.68 4.45 -0.30
CA GLU A 75 17.24 3.16 -0.70
C GLU A 75 16.53 1.97 -0.02
N GLN A 76 16.19 2.11 1.26
CA GLN A 76 15.48 1.06 2.00
C GLN A 76 14.08 0.74 1.48
N TYR A 77 13.48 1.60 0.65
CA TYR A 77 12.14 1.42 0.11
C TYR A 77 12.12 1.14 -1.39
N GLN A 78 13.27 1.17 -2.07
CA GLN A 78 13.34 0.96 -3.52
C GLN A 78 12.70 -0.37 -3.95
N GLN A 79 13.00 -1.46 -3.25
CA GLN A 79 12.40 -2.76 -3.55
C GLN A 79 10.89 -2.76 -3.28
N MET A 80 10.46 -2.17 -2.17
CA MET A 80 9.06 -2.14 -1.78
C MET A 80 8.20 -1.32 -2.76
N GLU A 81 8.75 -0.24 -3.31
CA GLU A 81 8.07 0.53 -4.35
C GLU A 81 8.01 -0.22 -5.67
N ALA A 82 9.10 -0.90 -6.06
CA ALA A 82 9.09 -1.73 -7.27
C ALA A 82 8.05 -2.86 -7.16
N ASP A 83 8.00 -3.55 -6.02
CA ASP A 83 7.00 -4.59 -5.77
C ASP A 83 5.57 -4.03 -5.80
N ASN A 84 5.34 -2.80 -5.28
CA ASN A 84 4.03 -2.16 -5.31
C ASN A 84 3.61 -1.71 -6.72
N GLU A 85 4.52 -1.12 -7.49
CA GLU A 85 4.27 -0.74 -8.89
C GLU A 85 3.90 -1.99 -9.72
N GLU A 86 4.58 -3.12 -9.51
CA GLU A 86 4.26 -4.39 -10.17
C GLU A 86 2.90 -4.98 -9.74
N GLU A 87 2.49 -4.82 -8.47
CA GLU A 87 1.17 -5.25 -7.98
C GLU A 87 0.04 -4.37 -8.53
N GLU A 88 0.20 -3.05 -8.56
CA GLU A 88 -0.78 -2.13 -9.16
C GLU A 88 -0.95 -2.39 -10.67
N GLU A 89 0.14 -2.62 -11.41
CA GLU A 89 0.07 -2.98 -12.82
C GLU A 89 -0.70 -4.29 -13.05
N GLN A 90 -0.55 -5.29 -12.17
CA GLN A 90 -1.29 -6.55 -12.24
C GLN A 90 -2.78 -6.38 -11.91
N GLU A 91 -3.14 -5.51 -10.95
CA GLU A 91 -4.54 -5.22 -10.63
C GLU A 91 -5.25 -4.44 -11.76
N GLU A 92 -4.54 -3.58 -12.49
CA GLU A 92 -5.07 -2.85 -13.65
C GLU A 92 -5.22 -3.76 -14.89
N GLU A 93 -4.35 -4.76 -15.07
CA GLU A 93 -4.45 -5.74 -16.17
C GLU A 93 -5.64 -6.71 -16.00
N ASP A 94 -5.95 -7.14 -14.77
CA ASP A 94 -7.09 -8.05 -14.49
C ASP A 94 -8.46 -7.34 -14.63
N ASN A 95 -8.50 -6.02 -14.47
CA ASN A 95 -9.71 -5.22 -14.72
C ASN A 95 -9.91 -4.83 -16.20
N GLY A 96 -9.02 -5.27 -17.11
CA GLY A 96 -9.07 -4.97 -18.54
C GLY A 96 -10.01 -5.85 -19.38
N GLU A 97 -10.62 -6.89 -18.82
CA GLU A 97 -11.41 -7.88 -19.58
C GLU A 97 -12.92 -7.92 -19.22
N GLU A 98 -13.57 -6.76 -19.10
CA GLU A 98 -15.04 -6.67 -19.23
C GLU A 98 -15.45 -6.02 -20.57
N GLY A 99 -14.97 -6.64 -21.66
CA GLY A 99 -15.38 -6.36 -23.03
C GLY A 99 -16.49 -7.29 -23.51
N HIS A 100 -17.69 -6.72 -23.67
CA HIS A 100 -18.78 -7.14 -24.58
C HIS A 100 -19.63 -8.38 -24.25
N GLY A 101 -20.90 -8.08 -23.94
CA GLY A 101 -22.04 -8.92 -24.26
C GLY A 101 -23.23 -8.05 -24.67
N GLU A 102 -23.29 -7.67 -25.94
CA GLU A 102 -24.52 -7.16 -26.57
C GLU A 102 -25.64 -8.19 -26.34
N SER A 103 -26.81 -7.73 -25.87
CA SER A 103 -28.02 -8.54 -25.96
C SER A 103 -29.18 -7.62 -26.31
N ASP A 104 -29.34 -7.39 -27.61
CA ASP A 104 -30.62 -7.00 -28.19
C ASP A 104 -31.69 -8.05 -27.85
N GLY A 105 -32.83 -7.60 -27.31
CA GLY A 105 -34.02 -8.39 -27.03
C GLY A 105 -35.26 -7.51 -26.93
#